data_AF-A0AAC9V7E5-F1
#
_entry.id   AF-A0AAC9V7E5-F1
#
_cell.length_a   1.000
_cell.length_b   1.000
_cell.length_c   1.000
_cell.angle_alpha   90.00
_cell.angle_beta   90.00
_cell.angle_gamma   90.00
#
_symmetry.space_group_name_H-M   'P 1'
#
loop_
_entity.id
_entity.type
_entity.pdbx_description
1 polymer ?
#
loop_
_entity_poly.entity_id
_entity_poly.type
_entity_poly.pdbx_seq_one_letter_code
_entity_poly.pdbx_strand_id
1 'polypeptide(L)' 'MPQWLSSQLMRAFQQKDLRQIRLLNDCWFIYRTKEPRDDSATTV' A
#
# COMPACT_ATOMS: atom_id res chain seq x y z
N MET A 1 2.67 -5.26 -1.83
CA MET A 1 2.67 -3.91 -1.24
C MET A 1 3.79 -3.11 -1.85
N PRO A 2 3.52 -1.89 -2.34
CA PRO A 2 4.56 -0.98 -2.79
C PRO A 2 5.60 -0.72 -1.70
N GLN A 3 6.83 -0.46 -2.11
CA GLN A 3 7.94 -0.19 -1.20
C GLN A 3 7.70 1.06 -0.33
N TRP A 4 6.98 2.06 -0.86
CA TRP A 4 6.57 3.24 -0.10
C TRP A 4 5.60 2.91 1.03
N LEU A 5 4.64 2.01 0.79
CA LEU A 5 3.64 1.59 1.77
C LEU A 5 4.27 0.74 2.89
N SER A 6 5.18 -0.16 2.51
CA SER A 6 5.94 -0.97 3.48
C SER A 6 6.77 -0.09 4.41
N SER A 7 7.43 0.94 3.86
CA SER A 7 8.23 1.89 4.65
C SER A 7 7.37 2.71 5.64
N GLN A 8 6.15 3.08 5.25
CA GLN A 8 5.20 3.78 6.12
C GLN A 8 4.64 2.89 7.22
N LEU A 9 4.31 1.63 6.92
CA LEU A 9 3.88 0.64 7.91
C LEU A 9 4.97 0.37 8.95
N MET A 10 6.22 0.26 8.50
CA MET A 10 7.35 0.01 9.40
C MET A 10 7.55 1.16 10.40
N ARG A 11 7.43 2.42 9.96
CA ARG A 11 7.47 3.60 10.84
C ARG A 11 6.28 3.65 11.80
N ALA A 12 5.06 3.41 11.30
CA ALA A 12 3.86 3.39 12.13
C ALA A 12 3.93 2.30 13.21
N PHE A 13 4.50 1.13 12.87
CA PHE A 13 4.73 0.03 13.80
C PHE A 13 5.74 0.40 14.90
N GLN A 14 6.86 1.04 14.53
CA GLN A 14 7.84 1.54 15.51
C GLN A 14 7.24 2.58 16.46
N GLN A 15 6.36 3.45 15.96
CA GLN A 15 5.66 4.45 16.76
C GLN A 15 4.44 3.88 17.52
N LYS A 16 4.12 2.60 17.32
CA LYS A 16 2.90 1.93 17.85
C LYS A 16 1.60 2.67 17.51
N ASP A 17 1.57 3.39 16.39
CA ASP A 17 0.37 4.07 15.93
C ASP A 17 -0.56 3.07 15.22
N LEU A 18 -1.40 2.42 16.02
CA LEU A 18 -2.40 1.46 15.54
C LEU A 18 -3.43 2.11 14.61
N ARG A 19 -3.68 3.42 14.71
CA ARG A 19 -4.62 4.13 13.84
C ARG A 19 -4.01 4.29 12.45
N GLN A 20 -2.75 4.69 12.39
CA GLN A 20 -2.01 4.82 11.14
C GLN A 20 -1.84 3.46 10.45
N ILE A 21 -1.58 2.38 11.20
CA ILE A 21 -1.51 1.02 10.64
C ILE A 21 -2.85 0.59 10.02
N ARG A 22 -3.98 0.87 10.69
CA ARG A 22 -5.32 0.57 10.14
C ARG A 22 -5.59 1.35 8.86
N LEU A 23 -5.34 2.66 8.88
CA LEU A 23 -5.49 3.51 7.69
C LEU A 23 -4.63 3.02 6.52
N LEU A 24 -3.36 2.69 6.77
CA LEU A 24 -2.45 2.18 5.73
C LEU A 24 -2.91 0.83 5.18
N ASN A 25 -3.48 -0.04 6.01
CA ASN A 25 -4.09 -1.29 5.57
C ASN A 25 -5.34 -1.07 4.71
N ASP A 26 -6.18 -0.10 5.08
CA ASP A 26 -7.36 0.26 4.29
C ASP A 26 -6.93 0.84 2.93
N CYS A 27 -5.91 1.71 2.91
CA CYS A 27 -5.30 2.23 1.69
C CYS A 27 -4.72 1.11 0.81
N TRP A 28 -4.06 0.11 1.41
CA TRP A 28 -3.57 -1.07 0.69
C TRP A 28 -4.70 -1.84 0.03
N PHE A 29 -5.82 -2.01 0.73
CA PHE A 29 -6.97 -2.75 0.21
C PHE A 29 -7.58 -2.05 -1.01
N ILE A 30 -7.69 -0.71 -0.94
CA ILE A 30 -8.14 0.13 -2.06
C ILE A 30 -7.15 0.07 -3.22
N TYR A 31 -5.85 0.13 -2.95
CA TYR A 31 -4.81 0.03 -3.97
C TYR A 31 -4.89 -1.31 -4.71
N ARG A 32 -5.05 -2.41 -3.97
CA ARG A 32 -5.18 -3.76 -4.54
C ARG A 32 -6.49 -3.96 -5.32
N THR A 33 -7.60 -3.40 -4.85
CA THR A 33 -8.89 -3.48 -5.59
C THR A 33 -8.91 -2.57 -6.82
N LYS A 34 -8.04 -1.56 -6.85
CA LYS A 34 -7.88 -0.65 -7.99
C LYS A 34 -6.74 -1.02 -8.91
N GLU A 35 -6.01 -2.14 -8.73
CA GLU A 35 -5.15 -2.63 -9.80
C GLU A 35 -6.04 -2.86 -11.02
N PRO A 36 -6.00 -2.00 -12.06
CA PRO A 36 -6.36 -2.49 -13.36
C PRO A 36 -5.32 -3.58 -13.61
N ARG A 37 -5.76 -4.71 -14.16
CA ARG A 37 -4.85 -5.60 -14.88
C ARG A 37 -3.81 -4.74 -15.58
N ASP A 38 -2.55 -5.00 -15.31
CA ASP A 38 -1.42 -4.27 -15.87
C ASP A 38 -1.53 -4.26 -17.41
N ASP A 39 -2.15 -3.21 -17.97
CA ASP A 39 -2.15 -2.92 -19.41
C ASP A 39 -0.88 -2.13 -19.80
N SER A 40 0.14 -2.11 -18.91
CA SER A 40 1.49 -1.64 -19.23
C SER A 40 2.32 -2.72 -19.93
N ALA A 41 1.69 -3.78 -20.46
CA ALA A 41 2.23 -4.57 -21.56
C ALA A 41 1.85 -3.96 -22.93
N THR A 42 1.92 -2.63 -23.06
CA THR A 42 2.13 -1.99 -24.37
C THR A 42 3.64 -1.94 -24.62
N THR A 43 4.17 -3.03 -25.17
CA THR A 43 5.47 -3.03 -25.85
C THR A 43 5.23 -3.44 -27.30
N VAL A 44 5.27 -2.42 -28.16
CA VAL A 44 5.78 -2.35 -29.55
C VAL A 44 5.69 -3.59 -30.43
#